data_AF-A0A2V5NW91-F1
#
_entry.id   AF-A0A2V5NW91-F1
#
_cell.length_a   1.000
_cell.length_b   1.000
_cell.length_c   1.000
_cell.angle_alpha   90.00
_cell.angle_beta   90.00
_cell.angle_gamma   90.00
#
_symmetry.space_group_name_H-M   'P 1'
#
loop_
_entity.id
_entity.type
_entity.pdbx_description
1 polymer ?
#
loop_
_entity_poly.entity_id
_entity_poly.type
_entity_poly.pdbx_seq_one_letter_code
_entity_poly.pdbx_strand_id
1 'polypeptide(L)' 'MDNDQTTHAKLDTIIDLLRKQLAVQLAARGVSRGEIAKRLHVAKATAVKMLEGIKTEEK' A
#
# COMPACT_ATOMS: atom_id res chain seq x y z
N MET A 1 10.55 -19.72 -21.79
CA MET A 1 10.50 -19.94 -20.33
C MET A 1 9.92 -18.69 -19.63
N ASP A 2 9.01 -17.96 -20.29
CA ASP A 2 8.74 -16.54 -19.99
C ASP A 2 7.34 -16.27 -19.39
N ASN A 3 6.46 -17.27 -19.41
CA ASN A 3 5.09 -17.13 -18.91
C ASN A 3 5.04 -17.03 -17.38
N ASP A 4 5.91 -17.75 -16.66
CA ASP A 4 5.94 -17.70 -15.19
C ASP A 4 6.40 -16.33 -14.70
N GLN A 5 7.52 -15.81 -15.20
CA GLN A 5 8.01 -14.47 -14.80
C GLN A 5 6.99 -13.37 -15.09
N THR A 6 6.31 -13.43 -16.25
CA THR A 6 5.26 -12.47 -16.59
C THR A 6 4.07 -12.58 -15.65
N THR A 7 3.68 -13.80 -15.27
CA THR A 7 2.58 -14.05 -14.34
C THR A 7 2.92 -13.55 -12.94
N HIS A 8 4.12 -13.86 -12.45
CA HIS A 8 4.61 -13.37 -11.16
C HIS A 8 4.64 -11.83 -11.11
N ALA A 9 5.16 -11.16 -12.14
CA ALA A 9 5.19 -9.70 -12.19
C ALA A 9 3.78 -9.08 -12.15
N LYS A 10 2.80 -9.69 -12.83
CA LYS A 10 1.40 -9.26 -12.78
C LYS A 10 0.80 -9.47 -11.39
N LEU A 11 1.07 -10.60 -10.75
CA LEU A 11 0.61 -10.88 -9.39
C LEU A 11 1.21 -9.90 -8.38
N ASP A 12 2.50 -9.61 -8.48
CA ASP A 12 3.17 -8.61 -7.63
C ASP A 12 2.53 -7.22 -7.81
N THR A 13 2.23 -6.84 -9.05
CA THR A 13 1.52 -5.59 -9.35
C THR A 13 0.13 -5.55 -8.69
N ILE A 14 -0.62 -6.65 -8.75
CA ILE A 14 -1.93 -6.76 -8.11
C ILE A 14 -1.80 -6.65 -6.58
N ILE A 15 -0.83 -7.32 -5.98
CA ILE A 15 -0.57 -7.26 -4.54
C ILE A 15 -0.25 -5.82 -4.11
N ASP A 16 0.58 -5.11 -4.87
CA ASP A 16 0.93 -3.72 -4.56
C ASP A 16 -0.25 -2.76 -4.70
N LEU A 17 -1.12 -2.96 -5.69
CA LEU A 17 -2.36 -2.19 -5.83
C LEU A 17 -3.31 -2.43 -4.65
N LEU A 18 -3.50 -3.69 -4.24
CA LEU A 18 -4.32 -4.04 -3.08
C LEU A 18 -3.77 -3.44 -1.78
N ARG A 19 -2.45 -3.51 -1.57
CA ARG A 19 -1.80 -2.87 -0.42
C ARG A 19 -2.02 -1.37 -0.41
N LYS A 20 -1.88 -0.69 -1.55
CA LYS A 20 -2.13 0.74 -1.66
C LYS A 20 -3.59 1.08 -1.34
N GLN A 21 -4.55 0.34 -1.89
CA GLN A 21 -5.97 0.53 -1.62
C GLN A 21 -6.29 0.39 -0.12
N LEU A 22 -5.75 -0.64 0.53
CA LEU A 22 -5.94 -0.85 1.97
C LEU A 22 -5.28 0.26 2.79
N ALA A 23 -4.07 0.72 2.41
CA ALA A 23 -3.42 1.86 3.04
C ALA A 23 -4.32 3.11 3.01
N VAL A 24 -4.91 3.42 1.85
CA VAL A 24 -5.82 4.56 1.68
C VAL A 24 -7.03 4.44 2.61
N GLN A 25 -7.66 3.27 2.66
CA GLN A 25 -8.83 3.04 3.51
C GLN A 25 -8.51 3.17 5.00
N LEU A 26 -7.34 2.69 5.42
CA LEU A 26 -6.88 2.85 6.81
C LEU A 26 -6.57 4.32 7.13
N ALA A 27 -5.92 5.03 6.21
CA ALA A 27 -5.62 6.46 6.37
C ALA A 27 -6.90 7.29 6.48
N ALA A 28 -7.91 7.01 5.64
CA ALA A 28 -9.23 7.65 5.70
C ALA A 28 -9.98 7.40 7.02
N ARG A 29 -9.62 6.34 7.76
CA ARG A 29 -10.14 6.04 9.10
C ARG A 29 -9.29 6.64 10.23
N GLY A 30 -8.32 7.51 9.91
CA GLY A 30 -7.44 8.16 10.89
C GLY A 30 -6.31 7.27 11.41
N VAL A 31 -6.02 6.13 10.78
CA VAL A 31 -4.92 5.26 11.21
C VAL A 31 -3.58 5.91 10.83
N SER A 32 -2.67 6.00 11.80
CA SER A 32 -1.35 6.61 11.56
C SER A 32 -0.53 5.82 10.53
N ARG A 33 0.32 6.53 9.77
CA ARG A 33 1.23 5.93 8.77
C ARG A 33 2.12 4.82 9.35
N GLY A 34 2.52 4.96 10.63
CA GLY A 34 3.33 3.95 11.32
C GLY A 34 2.56 2.67 11.64
N GLU A 35 1.28 2.80 12.00
CA GLU A 35 0.40 1.66 12.26
C GLU A 35 -0.01 0.97 10.95
N ILE A 36 -0.23 1.73 9.87
CA ILE A 36 -0.45 1.19 8.52
C ILE A 36 0.75 0.35 8.07
N ALA A 37 1.97 0.85 8.26
CA ALA A 37 3.19 0.12 7.89
C ALA A 37 3.30 -1.23 8.61
N LYS A 38 2.96 -1.28 9.91
CA LYS A 38 2.92 -2.52 10.69
C LYS A 38 1.87 -3.51 10.15
N ARG A 39 0.64 -3.04 9.92
CA ARG A 39 -0.48 -3.88 9.45
C ARG A 39 -0.26 -4.44 8.05
N LEU A 40 0.39 -3.67 7.18
CA LEU A 40 0.69 -4.09 5.81
C LEU A 40 2.01 -4.85 5.69
N HIS A 41 2.75 -5.02 6.80
CA HIS A 41 4.09 -5.60 6.82
C HIS A 41 5.03 -4.96 5.78
N VAL A 42 5.01 -3.63 5.69
CA VAL A 42 5.88 -2.85 4.80
C VAL A 42 6.76 -1.89 5.60
N ALA A 43 7.86 -1.45 4.98
CA ALA A 43 8.65 -0.38 5.56
C ALA A 43 7.81 0.91 5.72
N LYS A 44 8.09 1.68 6.78
CA LYS A 44 7.40 2.96 7.03
C LYS A 44 7.49 3.92 5.85
N ALA A 45 8.67 4.00 5.20
CA ALA A 45 8.87 4.81 4.00
C ALA A 45 7.94 4.40 2.85
N THR A 46 7.71 3.09 2.68
CA THR A 46 6.77 2.56 1.69
C THR A 46 5.35 2.99 1.99
N ALA A 47 4.90 2.92 3.24
CA ALA A 47 3.59 3.39 3.64
C ALA A 47 3.41 4.91 3.42
N VAL A 48 4.45 5.71 3.65
CA VAL A 48 4.45 7.15 3.35
C VAL A 48 4.28 7.39 1.85
N LYS A 49 5.06 6.71 1.01
CA LYS A 49 4.99 6.81 -0.46
C LYS A 49 3.64 6.33 -1.02
N MET A 50 3.07 5.27 -0.46
CA MET A 50 1.74 4.76 -0.85
C MET A 50 0.62 5.78 -0.61
N LEU A 51 0.78 6.63 0.41
CA LEU A 51 -0.19 7.63 0.84
C LEU A 51 0.16 9.05 0.37
N GLU A 52 1.21 9.20 -0.44
CA GLU A 52 1.62 10.48 -0.98
C GLU A 52 0.52 11.07 -1.89
N GLY A 53 0.23 12.36 -1.71
CA GLY A 53 -0.84 13.05 -2.44
C GLY A 53 -2.26 12.78 -1.92
N ILE A 54 -2.44 11.90 -0.94
CA ILE A 54 -3.75 11.70 -0.29
C ILE A 54 -3.94 12.80 0.75
N LYS A 55 -4.85 13.74 0.45
CA LYS A 55 -5.37 14.68 1.44
C LYS A 55 -6.14 13.86 2.48
N THR A 56 -5.46 13.52 3.55
CA THR A 56 -6.12 12.95 4.73
C THR A 56 -6.82 14.14 5.35
N GLU A 57 -8.15 14.20 5.25
CA GLU A 57 -8.92 15.22 5.95
C GLU A 57 -8.70 14.98 7.45
N GLU A 58 -7.83 15.81 8.04
CA GLU A 58 -7.70 15.92 9.49
C GLU A 58 -9.04 16.45 10.00
N LYS A 59 -9.78 15.60 10.72
CA LYS A 59 -10.87 16.03 11.60
C LYS A 59 -10.32 16.32 12.98
#